data_AF-A0A519T5B2-F1
#
_entry.id   AF-A0A519T5B2-F1
#
_cell.length_a   1.000
_cell.length_b   1.000
_cell.length_c   1.000
_cell.angle_alpha   90.00
_cell.angle_beta   90.00
_cell.angle_gamma   90.00
#
_symmetry.space_group_name_H-M   'P 1'
#
loop_
_entity.id
_entity.type
_entity.pdbx_description
1 polymer ?
#
loop_
_entity_poly.entity_id
_entity_poly.type
_entity_poly.pdbx_seq_one_letter_code
_entity_poly.pdbx_strand_id
1 'polypeptide(L)'
;ASTATGTTDYGSGQVLANYGGPEWRLSAKYELTANSSLKVSYNRTRQYIHQLTNTTVVSPTDSWKLSDNYIRPQVGDQYALGYYHNFKHNTVEFSVEGYYKRIHDFLDYKSGAVLLLNPNLETDVVNAEGRAYGVEVLLRKSVGKLNGWLSYTYARSLVQVNTPTDVVNGGNWYPSNYDKPHDVTLVGNYRWSRRFNTSLNFNYSTGRPITLPLAKYYIDNAYRVYYSDRNAYRVPDYYRVDFAVNFEGNHKIKKLAHSSWTVAVYNLTGRHNPYSVYFQSVGGQIKGYQLSIFGQPIPTVTYNFKF
;
A
#
# COMPACT_ATOMS: atom_id res chain seq x y z
N ALA A 1 -26.86 4.33 -15.10
CA ALA A 1 -26.99 5.79 -14.96
C ALA A 1 -27.28 6.10 -13.51
N SER A 2 -26.48 6.93 -12.87
CA SER A 2 -26.67 7.44 -11.51
C SER A 2 -27.77 8.51 -11.57
N THR A 3 -29.01 8.12 -11.28
CA THR A 3 -30.15 9.06 -11.32
C THR A 3 -30.35 9.66 -9.93
N ALA A 4 -30.14 10.96 -9.80
CA ALA A 4 -30.50 11.69 -8.59
C ALA A 4 -32.03 11.70 -8.42
N THR A 5 -32.53 11.20 -7.30
CA THR A 5 -33.96 11.10 -7.01
C THR A 5 -34.50 12.29 -6.22
N GLY A 6 -33.62 13.19 -5.73
CA GLY A 6 -33.97 14.41 -5.02
C GLY A 6 -32.77 15.05 -4.32
N THR A 7 -32.99 16.24 -3.76
CA THR A 7 -32.00 16.99 -2.95
C THR A 7 -32.58 17.23 -1.56
N THR A 8 -31.76 17.18 -0.52
CA THR A 8 -32.16 17.51 0.85
C THR A 8 -31.26 18.61 1.39
N ASP A 9 -31.85 19.74 1.72
CA ASP A 9 -31.14 20.89 2.28
C ASP A 9 -31.10 20.80 3.81
N TYR A 10 -29.94 21.11 4.39
CA TYR A 10 -29.72 21.11 5.84
C TYR A 10 -29.49 22.54 6.33
N GLY A 11 -30.17 22.92 7.41
CA GLY A 11 -30.00 24.22 8.07
C GLY A 11 -28.73 24.32 8.89
N SER A 12 -28.37 25.53 9.33
CA SER A 12 -27.22 25.75 10.20
C SER A 12 -27.37 24.98 11.52
N GLY A 13 -26.36 24.21 11.90
CA GLY A 13 -26.35 23.38 13.12
C GLY A 13 -27.14 22.07 13.01
N GLN A 14 -27.79 21.78 11.88
CA GLN A 14 -28.50 20.52 11.68
C GLN A 14 -27.50 19.38 11.45
N VAL A 15 -27.66 18.30 12.21
CA VAL A 15 -26.82 17.10 12.07
C VAL A 15 -27.20 16.37 10.79
N LEU A 16 -26.25 16.25 9.85
CA LEU A 16 -26.43 15.52 8.60
C LEU A 16 -26.60 14.02 8.85
N ALA A 17 -25.66 13.43 9.59
CA ALA A 17 -25.64 12.03 9.98
C ALA A 17 -24.93 11.88 11.32
N ASN A 18 -25.45 11.01 12.20
CA ASN A 18 -24.82 10.70 13.48
C ASN A 18 -24.34 9.26 13.47
N TYR A 19 -23.02 9.09 13.59
CA TYR A 19 -22.38 7.79 13.62
C TYR A 19 -21.46 7.72 14.84
N GLY A 20 -21.54 6.59 15.55
CA GLY A 20 -20.70 6.34 16.71
C GLY A 20 -20.64 4.86 17.03
N GLY A 21 -19.87 4.55 18.05
CA GLY A 21 -19.78 3.22 18.61
C GLY A 21 -18.39 2.93 19.18
N PRO A 22 -18.27 1.91 20.03
CA PRO A 22 -17.02 1.62 20.69
C PRO A 22 -15.95 1.12 19.72
N GLU A 23 -14.69 1.50 20.01
CA GLU A 23 -13.48 1.05 19.33
C GLU A 23 -12.64 0.19 20.28
N TRP A 24 -13.05 -1.07 20.44
CA TRP A 24 -12.37 -1.99 21.35
C TRP A 24 -10.97 -2.34 20.84
N ARG A 25 -9.99 -2.36 21.74
CA ARG A 25 -8.64 -2.87 21.49
C ARG A 25 -8.28 -3.82 22.61
N LEU A 26 -8.18 -5.10 22.28
CA LEU A 26 -7.83 -6.16 23.20
C LEU A 26 -6.50 -6.76 22.75
N SER A 27 -5.58 -6.94 23.68
CA SER A 27 -4.32 -7.62 23.41
C SER A 27 -3.95 -8.53 24.58
N ALA A 28 -3.40 -9.68 24.25
CA ALA A 28 -2.90 -10.64 25.21
C ALA A 28 -1.52 -11.11 24.74
N LYS A 29 -0.59 -11.22 25.69
CA LYS A 29 0.73 -11.80 25.47
C LYS A 29 0.89 -12.96 26.45
N TYR A 30 1.23 -14.12 25.93
CA TYR A 30 1.59 -15.29 26.72
C TYR A 30 3.06 -15.61 26.52
N GLU A 31 3.84 -15.59 27.60
CA GLU A 31 5.25 -15.95 27.59
C GLU A 31 5.37 -17.48 27.64
N LEU A 32 5.77 -18.09 26.54
CA LEU A 32 5.98 -19.53 26.45
C LEU A 32 7.28 -19.94 27.16
N THR A 33 8.30 -19.10 27.01
CA THR A 33 9.62 -19.22 27.66
C THR A 33 10.19 -17.82 27.88
N ALA A 34 11.34 -17.71 28.55
CA ALA A 34 12.08 -16.45 28.67
C ALA A 34 12.43 -15.79 27.31
N ASN A 35 12.43 -16.57 26.22
CA ASN A 35 12.84 -16.12 24.89
C ASN A 35 11.71 -16.20 23.85
N SER A 36 10.52 -16.69 24.20
CA SER A 36 9.43 -16.92 23.24
C SER A 36 8.10 -16.42 23.79
N SER A 37 7.31 -15.77 22.93
CA SER A 37 5.98 -15.33 23.32
C SER A 37 4.97 -15.50 22.19
N LEU A 38 3.74 -15.81 22.57
CA LEU A 38 2.57 -15.75 21.71
C LEU A 38 1.85 -14.44 21.99
N LYS A 39 1.41 -13.73 20.95
CA LYS A 39 0.62 -12.52 21.07
C LYS A 39 -0.67 -12.69 20.29
N VAL A 40 -1.78 -12.31 20.89
CA VAL A 40 -3.11 -12.26 20.26
C VAL A 40 -3.63 -10.84 20.39
N SER A 41 -4.24 -10.30 19.34
CA SER A 41 -4.92 -9.02 19.43
C SER A 41 -6.20 -8.98 18.61
N TYR A 42 -7.14 -8.16 19.08
CA TYR A 42 -8.35 -7.78 18.38
C TYR A 42 -8.50 -6.26 18.45
N ASN A 43 -8.77 -5.62 17.31
CA ASN A 43 -8.94 -4.19 17.23
C ASN A 43 -10.14 -3.85 16.34
N ARG A 44 -11.00 -2.95 16.82
CA ARG A 44 -12.05 -2.32 16.01
C ARG A 44 -11.75 -0.84 15.80
N THR A 45 -11.79 -0.39 14.55
CA THR A 45 -11.50 1.00 14.15
C THR A 45 -12.59 1.56 13.26
N ARG A 46 -12.90 2.85 13.40
CA ARG A 46 -13.87 3.58 12.58
C ARG A 46 -13.19 4.75 11.89
N GLN A 47 -13.47 4.93 10.60
CA GLN A 47 -12.93 6.04 9.81
C GLN A 47 -14.07 6.84 9.19
N TYR A 48 -14.14 8.12 9.54
CA TYR A 48 -15.21 9.03 9.10
C TYR A 48 -14.84 9.89 7.90
N ILE A 49 -13.55 9.94 7.52
CA ILE A 49 -13.05 10.73 6.40
C ILE A 49 -12.57 9.82 5.28
N HIS A 50 -12.91 10.15 4.04
CA HIS A 50 -12.62 9.33 2.87
C HIS A 50 -11.90 10.16 1.81
N GLN A 51 -10.83 9.58 1.24
CA GLN A 51 -10.17 10.13 0.06
C GLN A 51 -10.88 9.61 -1.18
N LEU A 52 -11.28 10.52 -2.06
CA LEU A 52 -11.94 10.24 -3.31
C LEU A 52 -10.92 10.36 -4.43
N THR A 53 -10.56 9.21 -5.01
CA THR A 53 -9.57 9.13 -6.09
C THR A 53 -9.95 8.03 -7.06
N ASN A 54 -9.88 8.36 -8.36
CA ASN A 54 -10.06 7.40 -9.45
C ASN A 54 -8.73 6.97 -10.07
N THR A 55 -7.61 7.47 -9.55
CA THR A 55 -6.26 7.15 -10.01
C THR A 55 -5.54 6.27 -8.99
N THR A 56 -4.67 5.37 -9.46
CA THR A 56 -3.83 4.54 -8.59
C THR A 56 -2.64 5.29 -7.98
N VAL A 57 -2.45 6.55 -8.39
CA VAL A 57 -1.41 7.48 -7.94
C VAL A 57 -2.12 8.70 -7.34
N VAL A 58 -1.59 9.24 -6.24
CA VAL A 58 -2.10 10.46 -5.60
C VAL A 58 -2.10 11.59 -6.62
N SER A 59 -3.25 12.21 -6.82
CA SER A 59 -3.44 13.29 -7.79
C SER A 59 -3.77 14.59 -7.05
N PRO A 60 -3.33 15.77 -7.55
CA PRO A 60 -3.81 17.07 -7.06
C PRO A 60 -5.33 17.26 -7.15
N THR A 61 -6.01 16.39 -7.91
CA THR A 61 -7.47 16.37 -8.06
C THR A 61 -8.19 15.49 -7.05
N ASP A 62 -7.46 14.83 -6.15
CA ASP A 62 -8.07 14.01 -5.09
C ASP A 62 -8.83 14.92 -4.13
N SER A 63 -10.08 14.56 -3.82
CA SER A 63 -10.91 15.31 -2.87
C SER A 63 -11.14 14.50 -1.61
N TRP A 64 -11.38 15.19 -0.49
CA TRP A 64 -11.67 14.56 0.79
C TRP A 64 -13.12 14.82 1.16
N LYS A 65 -13.82 13.77 1.60
CA LYS A 65 -15.22 13.87 1.99
C LYS A 65 -15.47 13.20 3.33
N LEU A 66 -16.25 13.86 4.17
CA LEU A 66 -16.71 13.31 5.44
C LEU A 66 -17.87 12.34 5.22
N SER A 67 -18.07 11.46 6.20
CA SER A 67 -19.19 10.55 6.21
C SER A 67 -20.50 11.30 6.36
N ASP A 68 -21.51 10.88 5.61
CA ASP A 68 -22.85 11.45 5.58
C ASP A 68 -23.89 10.31 5.46
N ASN A 69 -25.13 10.62 5.08
CA ASN A 69 -26.20 9.62 4.97
C ASN A 69 -25.98 8.58 3.83
N TYR A 70 -25.11 8.89 2.86
CA TYR A 70 -24.83 8.04 1.71
C TYR A 70 -23.44 7.41 1.78
N ILE A 71 -22.48 8.10 2.38
CA ILE A 71 -21.12 7.60 2.64
C ILE A 71 -21.01 7.30 4.12
N ARG A 72 -21.29 6.05 4.47
CA ARG A 72 -21.13 5.55 5.84
C ARG A 72 -19.65 5.48 6.26
N PRO A 73 -19.34 5.61 7.55
CA PRO A 73 -17.98 5.47 8.04
C PRO A 73 -17.48 4.03 7.88
N GLN A 74 -16.24 3.87 7.45
CA GLN A 74 -15.61 2.56 7.33
C GLN A 74 -15.39 1.97 8.71
N VAL A 75 -15.77 0.72 8.91
CA VAL A 75 -15.56 0.01 10.17
C VAL A 75 -14.71 -1.23 9.93
N GLY A 76 -13.52 -1.26 10.52
CA GLY A 76 -12.58 -2.36 10.41
C GLY A 76 -12.49 -3.17 11.70
N ASP A 77 -12.69 -4.48 11.60
CA ASP A 77 -12.46 -5.46 12.66
C ASP A 77 -11.24 -6.30 12.28
N GLN A 78 -10.17 -6.23 13.08
CA GLN A 78 -8.90 -6.91 12.82
C GLN A 78 -8.53 -7.85 13.96
N TYR A 79 -8.21 -9.08 13.59
CA TYR A 79 -7.70 -10.14 14.46
C TYR A 79 -6.26 -10.43 14.05
N ALA A 80 -5.36 -10.57 15.00
CA ALA A 80 -3.98 -10.96 14.75
C ALA A 80 -3.47 -11.97 15.78
N LEU A 81 -2.66 -12.90 15.31
CA LEU A 81 -2.00 -13.93 16.09
C LEU A 81 -0.54 -14.00 15.65
N GLY A 82 0.38 -13.78 16.59
CA GLY A 82 1.82 -13.75 16.29
C GLY A 82 2.64 -14.59 17.26
N TYR A 83 3.60 -15.32 16.72
CA TYR A 83 4.66 -15.98 17.46
C TYR A 83 5.96 -15.18 17.36
N TYR A 84 6.63 -14.98 18.49
CA TYR A 84 7.85 -14.19 18.61
C TYR A 84 8.90 -15.00 19.33
N HIS A 85 10.12 -15.04 18.80
CA HIS A 85 11.25 -15.73 19.38
C HIS A 85 12.54 -14.90 19.29
N ASN A 86 13.22 -14.77 20.42
CA ASN A 86 14.44 -13.99 20.55
C ASN A 86 15.63 -14.93 20.77
N PHE A 87 16.54 -15.00 19.81
CA PHE A 87 17.76 -15.79 19.90
C PHE A 87 18.93 -14.98 20.47
N LYS A 88 19.93 -15.70 21.01
CA LYS A 88 21.24 -15.15 21.41
C LYS A 88 21.12 -13.89 22.26
N HIS A 89 20.47 -13.99 23.43
CA HIS A 89 20.27 -12.86 24.35
C HIS A 89 19.63 -11.64 23.64
N ASN A 90 18.56 -11.86 22.89
CA ASN A 90 17.79 -10.80 22.23
C ASN A 90 18.52 -10.03 21.12
N THR A 91 19.54 -10.64 20.48
CA THR A 91 20.28 -10.00 19.37
C THR A 91 19.72 -10.32 17.99
N VAL A 92 19.00 -11.44 17.88
CA VAL A 92 18.28 -11.87 16.69
C VAL A 92 16.84 -12.12 17.06
N GLU A 93 15.92 -11.41 16.43
CA GLU A 93 14.49 -11.48 16.65
C GLU A 93 13.85 -12.15 15.44
N PHE A 94 13.00 -13.13 15.71
CA PHE A 94 12.19 -13.79 14.69
C PHE A 94 10.72 -13.66 15.09
N SER A 95 9.88 -13.27 14.14
CA SER A 95 8.44 -13.24 14.34
C SER A 95 7.69 -13.73 13.11
N VAL A 96 6.58 -14.41 13.37
CA VAL A 96 5.59 -14.78 12.37
C VAL A 96 4.24 -14.32 12.89
N GLU A 97 3.55 -13.47 12.15
CA GLU A 97 2.25 -12.93 12.51
C GLU A 97 1.24 -13.16 11.39
N GLY A 98 0.12 -13.82 11.72
CA GLY A 98 -1.03 -13.95 10.85
C GLY A 98 -2.11 -12.95 11.26
N TYR A 99 -2.78 -12.35 10.28
CA TYR A 99 -3.89 -11.45 10.53
C TYR A 99 -5.08 -11.72 9.61
N TYR A 100 -6.25 -11.34 10.09
CA TYR A 100 -7.49 -11.30 9.33
C TYR A 100 -8.24 -10.02 9.68
N LYS A 101 -8.66 -9.28 8.66
CA LYS A 101 -9.37 -8.01 8.77
C LYS A 101 -10.64 -8.06 7.93
N ARG A 102 -11.76 -7.70 8.53
CA ARG A 102 -13.01 -7.43 7.85
C ARG A 102 -13.26 -5.92 7.86
N ILE A 103 -13.69 -5.37 6.74
CA ILE A 103 -13.98 -3.94 6.58
C ILE A 103 -15.41 -3.82 6.08
N HIS A 104 -16.22 -3.15 6.86
CA HIS A 104 -17.57 -2.75 6.48
C HIS A 104 -17.56 -1.35 5.91
N ASP A 105 -18.47 -1.09 4.99
CA ASP A 105 -18.66 0.21 4.36
C ASP A 105 -17.41 0.76 3.65
N PHE A 106 -16.58 -0.13 3.10
CA PHE A 106 -15.42 0.24 2.30
C PHE A 106 -15.86 1.11 1.12
N LEU A 107 -15.30 2.30 0.99
CA LEU A 107 -15.71 3.20 -0.09
C LEU A 107 -15.12 2.75 -1.41
N ASP A 108 -15.97 2.30 -2.33
CA ASP A 108 -15.62 2.01 -3.71
C ASP A 108 -16.53 2.84 -4.65
N TYR A 109 -16.31 2.72 -5.95
CA TYR A 109 -16.98 3.51 -6.98
C TYR A 109 -17.81 2.65 -7.92
N LYS A 110 -18.88 3.21 -8.44
CA LYS A 110 -19.66 2.60 -9.51
C LYS A 110 -18.86 2.60 -10.81
N SER A 111 -19.18 1.67 -11.70
CA SER A 111 -18.52 1.60 -13.00
C SER A 111 -18.84 2.85 -13.83
N GLY A 112 -17.80 3.61 -14.22
CA GLY A 112 -17.94 4.88 -14.93
C GLY A 112 -18.19 6.10 -14.04
N ALA A 113 -17.97 5.99 -12.72
CA ALA A 113 -18.10 7.09 -11.77
C ALA A 113 -17.26 8.32 -12.17
N VAL A 114 -17.86 9.51 -12.02
CA VAL A 114 -17.20 10.80 -12.21
C VAL A 114 -16.96 11.40 -10.84
N LEU A 115 -15.70 11.50 -10.42
CA LEU A 115 -15.37 12.02 -9.08
C LEU A 115 -14.96 13.49 -9.11
N LEU A 116 -14.44 13.97 -10.24
CA LEU A 116 -13.90 15.32 -10.36
C LEU A 116 -15.02 16.33 -10.57
N LEU A 117 -15.12 17.32 -9.67
CA LEU A 117 -16.11 18.40 -9.72
C LEU A 117 -17.55 17.90 -9.92
N ASN A 118 -17.87 16.73 -9.35
CA ASN A 118 -19.20 16.15 -9.46
C ASN A 118 -20.10 16.69 -8.32
N PRO A 119 -21.17 17.45 -8.63
CA PRO A 119 -22.10 17.93 -7.61
C PRO A 119 -22.95 16.82 -7.00
N ASN A 120 -23.06 15.65 -7.64
CA ASN A 120 -23.88 14.50 -7.23
C ASN A 120 -23.02 13.27 -6.91
N LEU A 121 -21.88 13.48 -6.27
CA LEU A 121 -20.88 12.46 -5.98
C LEU A 121 -21.46 11.23 -5.26
N GLU A 122 -22.44 11.41 -4.39
CA GLU A 122 -23.14 10.37 -3.63
C GLU A 122 -23.75 9.30 -4.53
N THR A 123 -24.10 9.67 -5.76
CA THR A 123 -24.72 8.76 -6.73
C THR A 123 -23.71 7.84 -7.42
N ASP A 124 -22.42 8.18 -7.36
CA ASP A 124 -21.31 7.50 -8.06
C ASP A 124 -20.42 6.66 -7.12
N VAL A 125 -20.66 6.74 -5.82
CA VAL A 125 -19.98 5.94 -4.79
C VAL A 125 -20.82 4.74 -4.36
N VAL A 126 -20.18 3.74 -3.77
CA VAL A 126 -20.84 2.57 -3.19
C VAL A 126 -20.12 2.11 -1.92
N ASN A 127 -20.89 1.74 -0.91
CA ASN A 127 -20.37 1.09 0.30
C ASN A 127 -20.19 -0.40 0.02
N ALA A 128 -18.95 -0.82 -0.16
CA ALA A 128 -18.54 -2.18 -0.41
C ALA A 128 -18.19 -2.93 0.89
N GLU A 129 -18.11 -4.26 0.81
CA GLU A 129 -17.49 -5.09 1.84
C GLU A 129 -16.03 -5.35 1.48
N GLY A 130 -15.13 -5.17 2.44
CA GLY A 130 -13.71 -5.43 2.30
C GLY A 130 -13.26 -6.56 3.21
N ARG A 131 -12.27 -7.33 2.75
CA ARG A 131 -11.53 -8.27 3.62
C ARG A 131 -10.06 -8.26 3.26
N ALA A 132 -9.22 -8.35 4.27
CA ALA A 132 -7.78 -8.49 4.09
C ALA A 132 -7.24 -9.58 5.03
N TYR A 133 -6.31 -10.38 4.56
CA TYR A 133 -5.67 -11.40 5.38
C TYR A 133 -4.25 -11.64 4.90
N GLY A 134 -3.39 -12.04 5.82
CA GLY A 134 -2.00 -12.26 5.47
C GLY A 134 -1.19 -12.91 6.57
N VAL A 135 0.03 -13.26 6.21
CA VAL A 135 1.06 -13.76 7.10
C VAL A 135 2.33 -12.96 6.85
N GLU A 136 2.91 -12.44 7.92
CA GLU A 136 4.12 -11.64 7.93
C GLU A 136 5.21 -12.38 8.68
N VAL A 137 6.37 -12.54 8.05
CA VAL A 137 7.56 -13.14 8.63
C VAL A 137 8.62 -12.07 8.71
N LEU A 138 9.22 -11.89 9.88
CA LEU A 138 10.33 -10.97 10.10
C LEU A 138 11.48 -11.72 10.78
N LEU A 139 12.66 -11.58 10.20
CA LEU A 139 13.92 -11.95 10.82
C LEU A 139 14.79 -10.70 10.93
N ARG A 140 15.08 -10.26 12.15
CA ARG A 140 15.85 -9.06 12.42
C ARG A 140 17.07 -9.39 13.25
N LYS A 141 18.20 -8.77 12.92
CA LYS A 141 19.42 -8.82 13.70
C LYS A 141 19.95 -7.41 13.92
N SER A 142 19.93 -6.95 15.16
CA SER A 142 20.23 -5.55 15.49
C SER A 142 21.71 -5.31 15.83
N VAL A 143 22.47 -6.36 16.17
CA VAL A 143 23.84 -6.22 16.73
C VAL A 143 24.87 -7.01 15.92
N GLY A 144 26.11 -6.50 15.86
CA GLY A 144 27.29 -7.17 15.30
C GLY A 144 27.91 -6.48 14.10
N LYS A 145 28.80 -7.19 13.38
CA LYS A 145 29.35 -6.72 12.09
C LYS A 145 28.31 -6.76 10.98
N LEU A 146 27.47 -7.79 10.96
CA LEU A 146 26.29 -7.91 10.10
C LEU A 146 25.04 -7.61 10.94
N ASN A 147 24.30 -6.58 10.57
CA ASN A 147 22.98 -6.25 11.11
C ASN A 147 22.00 -5.96 9.96
N GLY A 148 20.71 -5.96 10.24
CA GLY A 148 19.68 -5.81 9.23
C GLY A 148 18.40 -6.56 9.55
N TRP A 149 17.48 -6.61 8.59
CA TRP A 149 16.26 -7.40 8.67
C TRP A 149 15.85 -7.93 7.30
N LEU A 150 15.18 -9.07 7.31
CA LEU A 150 14.48 -9.65 6.18
C LEU A 150 13.01 -9.79 6.59
N SER A 151 12.12 -9.18 5.83
CA SER A 151 10.68 -9.35 5.97
C SER A 151 10.08 -9.94 4.71
N TYR A 152 9.13 -10.85 4.89
CA TYR A 152 8.29 -11.38 3.83
C TYR A 152 6.84 -11.34 4.29
N THR A 153 6.00 -10.72 3.49
CA THR A 153 4.56 -10.65 3.72
C THR A 153 3.83 -11.30 2.55
N TYR A 154 3.01 -12.29 2.88
CA TYR A 154 1.95 -12.75 2.00
C TYR A 154 0.64 -12.08 2.42
N ALA A 155 0.02 -11.28 1.57
CA ALA A 155 -1.20 -10.55 1.92
C ALA A 155 -2.21 -10.50 0.76
N ARG A 156 -3.48 -10.73 1.05
CA ARG A 156 -4.58 -10.52 0.12
C ARG A 156 -5.51 -9.44 0.65
N SER A 157 -5.87 -8.49 -0.21
CA SER A 157 -6.86 -7.44 0.03
C SER A 157 -7.93 -7.53 -1.06
N LEU A 158 -9.16 -7.82 -0.65
CA LEU A 158 -10.28 -8.08 -1.54
C LEU A 158 -11.43 -7.14 -1.20
N VAL A 159 -12.16 -6.73 -2.23
CA VAL A 159 -13.37 -5.91 -2.15
C VAL A 159 -14.50 -6.65 -2.86
N GLN A 160 -15.72 -6.48 -2.37
CA GLN A 160 -16.93 -7.00 -2.98
C GLN A 160 -18.00 -5.92 -2.99
N VAL A 161 -18.58 -5.69 -4.17
CA VAL A 161 -19.75 -4.85 -4.35
C VAL A 161 -20.88 -5.74 -4.86
N ASN A 162 -21.80 -6.06 -3.96
CA ASN A 162 -22.97 -6.87 -4.24
C ASN A 162 -24.17 -6.31 -3.45
N THR A 163 -24.65 -5.15 -3.90
CA THR A 163 -25.79 -4.44 -3.31
C THR A 163 -27.00 -4.56 -4.22
N PRO A 164 -28.23 -4.32 -3.74
CA PRO A 164 -29.43 -4.38 -4.59
C PRO A 164 -29.40 -3.43 -5.79
N THR A 165 -28.67 -2.32 -5.68
CA THR A 165 -28.58 -1.28 -6.71
C THR A 165 -27.33 -1.42 -7.59
N ASP A 166 -26.24 -1.96 -7.03
CA ASP A 166 -24.93 -1.96 -7.67
C ASP A 166 -24.22 -3.29 -7.46
N VAL A 167 -23.79 -3.89 -8.58
CA VAL A 167 -23.09 -5.17 -8.62
C VAL A 167 -21.85 -5.01 -9.49
N VAL A 168 -20.68 -5.34 -8.96
CA VAL A 168 -19.40 -5.31 -9.69
C VAL A 168 -18.87 -6.74 -9.81
N ASN A 169 -18.31 -7.08 -10.98
CA ASN A 169 -17.79 -8.42 -11.29
C ASN A 169 -18.79 -9.56 -10.97
N GLY A 170 -20.09 -9.32 -11.25
CA GLY A 170 -21.16 -10.28 -10.95
C GLY A 170 -21.37 -10.53 -9.44
N GLY A 171 -20.92 -9.62 -8.58
CA GLY A 171 -21.02 -9.74 -7.13
C GLY A 171 -19.90 -10.56 -6.50
N ASN A 172 -18.89 -10.96 -7.27
CA ASN A 172 -17.74 -11.71 -6.77
C ASN A 172 -16.72 -10.80 -6.06
N TRP A 173 -15.89 -11.41 -5.21
CA TRP A 173 -14.74 -10.74 -4.62
C TRP A 173 -13.67 -10.47 -5.69
N TYR A 174 -13.14 -9.26 -5.72
CA TYR A 174 -12.05 -8.86 -6.60
C TYR A 174 -10.90 -8.18 -5.83
N PRO A 175 -9.67 -8.18 -6.37
CA PRO A 175 -8.53 -7.52 -5.74
C PRO A 175 -8.78 -6.01 -5.55
N SER A 176 -8.45 -5.49 -4.37
CA SER A 176 -8.43 -4.03 -4.16
C SER A 176 -7.29 -3.38 -4.95
N ASN A 177 -7.34 -2.07 -5.17
CA ASN A 177 -6.25 -1.33 -5.83
C ASN A 177 -4.89 -1.42 -5.09
N TYR A 178 -4.91 -1.88 -3.84
CA TYR A 178 -3.74 -2.01 -2.97
C TYR A 178 -3.31 -3.48 -2.76
N ASP A 179 -4.00 -4.45 -3.39
CA ASP A 179 -3.70 -5.87 -3.22
C ASP A 179 -2.33 -6.25 -3.77
N LYS A 180 -1.39 -6.55 -2.87
CA LYS A 180 -0.04 -7.03 -3.21
C LYS A 180 0.21 -8.39 -2.54
N PRO A 181 -0.01 -9.51 -3.27
CA PRO A 181 0.15 -10.86 -2.75
C PRO A 181 1.49 -11.13 -2.08
N HIS A 182 2.59 -10.72 -2.68
CA HIS A 182 3.93 -10.93 -2.13
C HIS A 182 4.66 -9.60 -1.99
N ASP A 183 5.25 -9.38 -0.82
CA ASP A 183 6.14 -8.27 -0.52
C ASP A 183 7.36 -8.79 0.24
N VAL A 184 8.56 -8.47 -0.25
CA VAL A 184 9.83 -8.86 0.34
C VAL A 184 10.67 -7.61 0.51
N THR A 185 11.16 -7.39 1.72
CA THR A 185 12.14 -6.35 1.99
C THR A 185 13.33 -6.96 2.71
N LEU A 186 14.53 -6.70 2.21
CA LEU A 186 15.78 -7.06 2.84
C LEU A 186 16.63 -5.80 3.00
N VAL A 187 17.00 -5.51 4.25
CA VAL A 187 17.99 -4.49 4.57
C VAL A 187 19.14 -5.18 5.27
N GLY A 188 20.35 -5.03 4.73
CA GLY A 188 21.55 -5.61 5.31
C GLY A 188 22.67 -4.59 5.35
N ASN A 189 23.29 -4.42 6.51
CA ASN A 189 24.49 -3.62 6.67
C ASN A 189 25.61 -4.50 7.18
N TYR A 190 26.77 -4.40 6.52
CA TYR A 190 27.97 -5.10 6.91
C TYR A 190 29.11 -4.12 7.17
N ARG A 191 29.60 -4.14 8.40
CA ARG A 191 30.74 -3.36 8.87
C ARG A 191 32.01 -4.20 8.77
N TRP A 192 32.76 -4.00 7.70
CA TRP A 192 34.05 -4.65 7.45
C TRP A 192 35.11 -4.17 8.44
N SER A 193 35.17 -2.87 8.68
CA SER A 193 36.06 -2.23 9.65
C SER A 193 35.36 -1.04 10.31
N ARG A 194 36.01 -0.38 11.28
CA ARG A 194 35.49 0.88 11.83
C ARG A 194 35.38 2.00 10.78
N ARG A 195 36.04 1.87 9.62
CA ARG A 195 36.05 2.90 8.58
C ARG A 195 35.28 2.53 7.32
N PHE A 196 34.96 1.25 7.14
CA PHE A 196 34.37 0.74 5.92
C PHE A 196 33.13 -0.08 6.26
N ASN A 197 31.98 0.38 5.77
CA ASN A 197 30.73 -0.36 5.87
C ASN A 197 29.98 -0.31 4.55
N THR A 198 29.22 -1.37 4.29
CA THR A 198 28.39 -1.51 3.09
C THR A 198 26.95 -1.74 3.51
N SER A 199 26.02 -1.15 2.77
CA SER A 199 24.58 -1.28 3.00
C SER A 199 23.92 -1.78 1.71
N LEU A 200 23.00 -2.73 1.86
CA LEU A 200 22.20 -3.30 0.80
C LEU A 200 20.73 -3.13 1.18
N ASN A 201 19.94 -2.60 0.25
CA ASN A 201 18.50 -2.55 0.36
C ASN A 201 17.91 -3.26 -0.85
N PHE A 202 17.03 -4.22 -0.60
CA PHE A 202 16.34 -4.98 -1.62
C PHE A 202 14.84 -4.94 -1.35
N ASN A 203 14.07 -4.53 -2.35
CA ASN A 203 12.61 -4.49 -2.30
C ASN A 203 12.05 -5.26 -3.48
N TYR A 204 11.11 -6.15 -3.21
CA TYR A 204 10.30 -6.81 -4.22
C TYR A 204 8.84 -6.76 -3.81
N SER A 205 7.95 -6.46 -4.74
CA SER A 205 6.52 -6.60 -4.49
C SER A 205 5.78 -6.96 -5.77
N THR A 206 4.78 -7.84 -5.67
CA THR A 206 3.88 -8.12 -6.78
C THR A 206 3.23 -6.84 -7.30
N GLY A 207 3.01 -6.77 -8.61
CA GLY A 207 2.34 -5.65 -9.25
C GLY A 207 0.92 -5.41 -8.72
N ARG A 208 0.53 -4.14 -8.64
CA ARG A 208 -0.83 -3.74 -8.25
C ARG A 208 -1.85 -4.21 -9.29
N PRO A 209 -3.09 -4.53 -8.87
CA PRO A 209 -4.16 -4.88 -9.80
C PRO A 209 -4.55 -3.71 -10.69
N ILE A 210 -5.05 -4.02 -11.89
CA ILE A 210 -5.50 -3.07 -12.88
C ILE A 210 -6.66 -3.65 -13.70
N THR A 211 -7.57 -2.76 -14.11
CA THR A 211 -8.66 -3.07 -15.03
C THR A 211 -8.22 -2.70 -16.44
N LEU A 212 -8.12 -3.67 -17.34
CA LEU A 212 -7.61 -3.44 -18.70
C LEU A 212 -8.74 -3.03 -19.65
N PRO A 213 -8.56 -2.00 -20.47
CA PRO A 213 -9.41 -1.77 -21.63
C PRO A 213 -9.06 -2.80 -22.72
N LEU A 214 -9.92 -3.81 -22.91
CA LEU A 214 -9.67 -4.96 -23.79
C LEU A 214 -9.99 -4.66 -25.26
N ALA A 215 -11.06 -3.91 -25.53
CA ALA A 215 -11.49 -3.65 -26.90
C ALA A 215 -12.16 -2.28 -27.04
N LYS A 216 -12.21 -1.78 -28.28
CA LYS A 216 -13.11 -0.68 -28.68
C LYS A 216 -14.15 -1.22 -29.62
N TYR A 217 -15.39 -0.80 -29.44
CA TYR A 217 -16.49 -1.13 -30.32
C TYR A 217 -17.35 0.10 -30.58
N TYR A 218 -18.08 0.09 -31.69
CA TYR A 218 -18.94 1.19 -32.10
C TYR A 218 -20.39 0.79 -31.86
N ILE A 219 -21.11 1.54 -31.01
CA ILE A 219 -22.52 1.32 -30.71
C ILE A 219 -23.19 2.67 -30.43
N ASP A 220 -24.48 2.81 -30.76
CA ASP A 220 -25.26 4.05 -30.56
C ASP A 220 -24.57 5.31 -31.12
N ASN A 221 -23.98 5.19 -32.32
CA ASN A 221 -23.23 6.25 -32.99
C ASN A 221 -21.99 6.77 -32.22
N ALA A 222 -21.49 6.00 -31.23
CA ALA A 222 -20.34 6.37 -30.39
C ALA A 222 -19.35 5.21 -30.22
N TYR A 223 -18.06 5.54 -30.11
CA TYR A 223 -17.04 4.56 -29.72
C TYR A 223 -17.08 4.32 -28.21
N ARG A 224 -17.23 3.07 -27.81
CA ARG A 224 -17.16 2.62 -26.41
C ARG A 224 -15.97 1.69 -26.19
N VAL A 225 -15.44 1.71 -24.98
CA VAL A 225 -14.35 0.84 -24.56
C VAL A 225 -14.95 -0.30 -23.73
N TYR A 226 -14.63 -1.53 -24.12
CA TYR A 226 -14.91 -2.72 -23.33
C TYR A 226 -13.75 -2.95 -22.36
N TYR A 227 -14.04 -2.94 -21.07
CA TYR A 227 -13.06 -3.20 -20.02
C TYR A 227 -13.13 -4.66 -19.56
N SER A 228 -12.02 -5.17 -19.03
CA SER A 228 -12.01 -6.41 -18.27
C SER A 228 -12.85 -6.28 -17.02
N ASP A 229 -13.06 -7.41 -16.34
CA ASP A 229 -13.48 -7.41 -14.95
C ASP A 229 -12.56 -6.51 -14.11
N ARG A 230 -13.15 -5.85 -13.11
CA ARG A 230 -12.46 -4.89 -12.25
C ARG A 230 -11.28 -5.58 -11.59
N ASN A 231 -10.10 -5.00 -11.76
CA ASN A 231 -8.84 -5.43 -11.16
C ASN A 231 -8.45 -6.89 -11.45
N ALA A 232 -8.87 -7.42 -12.60
CA ALA A 232 -8.57 -8.78 -13.02
C ALA A 232 -7.10 -9.01 -13.41
N TYR A 233 -6.41 -7.96 -13.86
CA TYR A 233 -5.01 -8.03 -14.31
C TYR A 233 -4.09 -7.34 -13.33
N ARG A 234 -2.77 -7.44 -13.55
CA ARG A 234 -1.75 -6.76 -12.73
C ARG A 234 -0.72 -6.07 -13.61
N VAL A 235 -0.18 -4.96 -13.13
CA VAL A 235 1.01 -4.35 -13.72
C VAL A 235 2.25 -5.21 -13.46
N PRO A 236 3.38 -4.98 -14.14
CA PRO A 236 4.61 -5.73 -13.86
C PRO A 236 5.08 -5.62 -12.41
N ASP A 237 5.70 -6.68 -11.91
CA ASP A 237 6.25 -6.72 -10.55
C ASP A 237 7.34 -5.67 -10.33
N TYR A 238 7.36 -5.14 -9.11
CA TYR A 238 8.36 -4.21 -8.63
C TYR A 238 9.56 -4.97 -8.08
N TYR A 239 10.77 -4.56 -8.48
CA TYR A 239 12.03 -5.10 -7.97
C TYR A 239 13.09 -3.99 -7.97
N ARG A 240 13.73 -3.74 -6.84
CA ARG A 240 14.79 -2.73 -6.70
C ARG A 240 15.88 -3.21 -5.75
N VAL A 241 17.13 -3.06 -6.20
CA VAL A 241 18.33 -3.22 -5.37
C VAL A 241 19.05 -1.89 -5.28
N ASP A 242 19.28 -1.41 -4.07
CA ASP A 242 20.10 -0.23 -3.79
C ASP A 242 21.33 -0.70 -3.01
N PHE A 243 22.51 -0.21 -3.40
CA PHE A 243 23.76 -0.57 -2.76
C PHE A 243 24.55 0.68 -2.39
N ALA A 244 25.06 0.73 -1.18
CA ALA A 244 25.84 1.85 -0.68
C ALA A 244 27.11 1.38 0.04
N VAL A 245 28.14 2.20 -0.08
CA VAL A 245 29.43 2.01 0.55
C VAL A 245 29.77 3.30 1.28
N ASN A 246 30.02 3.18 2.58
CA ASN A 246 30.41 4.31 3.42
C ASN A 246 31.87 4.14 3.86
N PHE A 247 32.60 5.25 3.71
CA PHE A 247 33.98 5.41 4.12
C PHE A 247 34.05 6.50 5.18
N GLU A 248 34.37 6.13 6.41
CA GLU A 248 34.64 7.11 7.47
C GLU A 248 36.10 7.58 7.42
N GLY A 249 36.30 8.85 7.75
CA GLY A 249 37.60 9.47 7.94
C GLY A 249 38.41 8.86 9.08
N ASN A 250 39.48 9.54 9.51
CA ASN A 250 40.36 9.06 10.58
C ASN A 250 39.64 9.07 11.95
N HIS A 251 39.80 8.04 12.79
CA HIS A 251 39.22 7.93 14.14
C HIS A 251 39.99 8.68 15.26
N LYS A 252 40.78 9.71 14.95
CA LYS A 252 41.44 10.55 15.97
C LYS A 252 40.40 11.24 16.86
N ILE A 253 40.56 11.13 18.19
CA ILE A 253 39.63 11.69 19.19
C ILE A 253 39.62 13.23 19.16
N LYS A 254 40.78 13.86 18.97
CA LYS A 254 40.90 15.32 18.79
C LYS A 254 41.05 15.64 17.30
N LYS A 255 39.98 16.13 16.70
CA LYS A 255 39.95 16.71 15.34
C LYS A 255 38.81 17.70 15.26
N LEU A 256 39.01 18.76 14.48
CA LEU A 256 38.04 19.84 14.30
C LEU A 256 36.74 19.37 13.63
N ALA A 257 36.78 18.20 12.97
CA ALA A 257 35.60 17.59 12.38
C ALA A 257 35.78 16.12 12.01
N HIS A 258 34.66 15.42 11.89
CA HIS A 258 34.50 14.07 11.40
C HIS A 258 33.95 14.11 9.98
N SER A 259 34.68 13.53 9.03
CA SER A 259 34.23 13.40 7.65
C SER A 259 33.86 11.96 7.31
N SER A 260 32.91 11.80 6.39
CA SER A 260 32.58 10.52 5.79
C SER A 260 32.15 10.69 4.33
N TRP A 261 32.57 9.76 3.49
CA TRP A 261 32.11 9.64 2.10
C TRP A 261 31.13 8.50 1.98
N THR A 262 30.05 8.71 1.24
CA THR A 262 29.08 7.68 0.86
C THR A 262 29.06 7.62 -0.65
N VAL A 263 29.31 6.43 -1.20
CA VAL A 263 29.09 6.14 -2.61
C VAL A 263 27.95 5.14 -2.69
N ALA A 264 26.87 5.50 -3.35
CA ALA A 264 25.71 4.62 -3.49
C ALA A 264 25.24 4.56 -4.94
N VAL A 265 24.59 3.46 -5.29
CA VAL A 265 23.91 3.26 -6.56
C VAL A 265 22.48 2.88 -6.24
N TYR A 266 21.55 3.77 -6.59
CA TYR A 266 20.12 3.52 -6.51
C TYR A 266 19.66 2.75 -7.74
N ASN A 267 18.79 1.76 -7.56
CA ASN A 267 18.34 0.83 -8.60
C ASN A 267 19.51 0.25 -9.41
N LEU A 268 20.43 -0.43 -8.73
CA LEU A 268 21.64 -1.05 -9.30
C LEU A 268 21.34 -1.90 -10.54
N THR A 269 20.17 -2.53 -10.61
CA THR A 269 19.75 -3.37 -11.74
C THR A 269 19.19 -2.61 -12.95
N GLY A 270 18.93 -1.31 -12.84
CA GLY A 270 18.32 -0.52 -13.91
C GLY A 270 16.93 -1.03 -14.33
N ARG A 271 16.16 -1.61 -13.40
CA ARG A 271 14.83 -2.12 -13.73
C ARG A 271 13.87 -0.96 -13.93
N HIS A 272 13.11 -1.02 -15.02
CA HIS A 272 12.03 -0.07 -15.31
C HIS A 272 10.80 -0.42 -14.47
N ASN A 273 10.80 -0.01 -13.21
CA ASN A 273 9.68 -0.24 -12.29
C ASN A 273 8.50 0.71 -12.63
N PRO A 274 7.26 0.19 -12.74
CA PRO A 274 6.10 1.00 -13.10
C PRO A 274 5.79 2.01 -11.99
N TYR A 275 5.89 3.30 -12.29
CA TYR A 275 5.36 4.38 -11.45
C TYR A 275 3.89 4.66 -11.77
N SER A 276 3.57 4.71 -13.07
CA SER A 276 2.20 4.89 -13.56
C SER A 276 2.00 4.05 -14.82
N VAL A 277 0.80 3.48 -14.97
CA VAL A 277 0.39 2.74 -16.17
C VAL A 277 -0.90 3.37 -16.69
N TYR A 278 -0.93 3.73 -17.96
CA TYR A 278 -2.06 4.39 -18.60
C TYR A 278 -2.27 3.86 -20.01
N PHE A 279 -3.49 4.00 -20.53
CA PHE A 279 -3.85 3.51 -21.85
C PHE A 279 -4.25 4.67 -22.75
N GLN A 280 -3.73 4.70 -23.97
CA GLN A 280 -4.10 5.67 -24.98
C GLN A 280 -4.55 4.98 -26.26
N SER A 281 -5.42 5.66 -26.99
CA SER A 281 -5.86 5.21 -28.30
C SER A 281 -4.97 5.82 -29.37
N VAL A 282 -4.14 5.02 -30.02
CA VAL A 282 -3.26 5.47 -31.10
C VAL A 282 -3.61 4.70 -32.36
N GLY A 283 -4.05 5.41 -33.40
CA GLY A 283 -4.46 4.79 -34.67
C GLY A 283 -5.64 3.81 -34.54
N GLY A 284 -6.60 4.10 -33.66
CA GLY A 284 -7.75 3.22 -33.40
C GLY A 284 -7.47 2.01 -32.50
N GLN A 285 -6.21 1.73 -32.17
CA GLN A 285 -5.82 0.65 -31.26
C GLN A 285 -5.53 1.19 -29.85
N ILE A 286 -5.93 0.41 -28.84
CA ILE A 286 -5.59 0.72 -27.44
C ILE A 286 -4.15 0.25 -27.18
N LYS A 287 -3.28 1.17 -26.81
CA LYS A 287 -1.90 0.90 -26.39
C LYS A 287 -1.71 1.25 -24.92
N GLY A 288 -1.08 0.34 -24.19
CA GLY A 288 -0.65 0.56 -22.81
C GLY A 288 0.72 1.22 -22.78
N TYR A 289 0.85 2.23 -21.93
CA TYR A 289 2.08 2.95 -21.65
C TYR A 289 2.42 2.83 -20.17
N GLN A 290 3.71 2.75 -19.88
CA GLN A 290 4.24 2.74 -18.53
C GLN A 290 5.24 3.87 -18.38
N LEU A 291 5.06 4.69 -17.33
CA LEU A 291 6.05 5.65 -16.88
C LEU A 291 6.93 5.00 -15.80
N SER A 292 8.25 5.06 -15.96
CA SER A 292 9.23 4.64 -14.96
C SER A 292 10.17 5.82 -14.67
N ILE A 293 10.20 6.33 -13.44
CA ILE A 293 10.98 7.53 -13.10
C ILE A 293 12.48 7.21 -13.03
N PHE A 294 12.85 6.08 -12.41
CA PHE A 294 14.24 5.69 -12.20
C PHE A 294 14.53 4.34 -12.87
N GLY A 295 14.47 4.31 -14.21
CA GLY A 295 14.67 3.10 -15.02
C GLY A 295 16.14 2.75 -15.29
N GLN A 296 17.09 3.41 -14.63
CA GLN A 296 18.52 3.20 -14.82
C GLN A 296 19.24 3.25 -13.47
N PRO A 297 20.45 2.69 -13.34
CA PRO A 297 21.27 2.84 -12.13
C PRO A 297 21.66 4.30 -11.93
N ILE A 298 21.40 4.84 -10.73
CA ILE A 298 21.69 6.23 -10.40
C ILE A 298 22.82 6.26 -9.37
N PRO A 299 24.06 6.59 -9.78
CA PRO A 299 25.16 6.75 -8.86
C PRO A 299 25.03 8.06 -8.08
N THR A 300 25.34 8.03 -6.80
CA THR A 300 25.37 9.19 -5.92
C THR A 300 26.64 9.16 -5.09
N VAL A 301 27.29 10.31 -4.96
CA VAL A 301 28.42 10.51 -4.06
C VAL A 301 28.06 11.61 -3.09
N THR A 302 28.14 11.33 -1.79
CA THR A 302 27.84 12.28 -0.73
C THR A 302 29.06 12.42 0.16
N TYR A 303 29.44 13.66 0.45
CA TYR A 303 30.44 13.99 1.46
C TYR A 303 29.75 14.61 2.66
N ASN A 304 29.84 13.96 3.82
CA ASN A 304 29.33 14.48 5.08
C ASN A 304 30.48 14.98 5.94
N PHE A 305 30.24 16.07 6.65
CA PHE A 305 31.19 16.69 7.58
C PHE A 305 30.44 17.13 8.84
N LYS A 306 30.93 16.71 10.00
CA LYS A 306 30.35 17.01 11.30
C LYS A 306 31.42 17.60 12.22
N PHE A 307 31.18 18.79 12.77
CA PHE A 307 32.05 19.44 13.74
C PHE A 307 32.04 18.69 15.07
#